data_AF-A0A522AJI5-F1
#
_entry.id   AF-A0A522AJI5-F1
#
_cell.length_a   1.000
_cell.length_b   1.000
_cell.length_c   1.000
_cell.angle_alpha   90.00
_cell.angle_beta   90.00
_cell.angle_gamma   90.00
#
_symmetry.space_group_name_H-M   'P 1'
#
loop_
_entity.id
_entity.type
_entity.pdbx_description
1 polymer ?
#
loop_
_entity_poly.entity_id
_entity_poly.type
_entity_poly.pdbx_seq_one_letter_code
_entity_poly.pdbx_strand_id
1 'polypeptide(L)' 'MSTARPSLAATRRDVTGKSVNKLRYSGQLPAVVFGNGVESTNVSLDAHAFEQLRRKTSANTLVDLSIDGDKSRP' A
#
# COMPACT_ATOMS: atom_id res chain seq x y z
N MET A 1 -21.31 -13.16 -4.96
CA MET A 1 -20.11 -13.82 -4.40
C MET A 1 -19.42 -12.81 -3.50
N SER A 2 -19.43 -13.02 -2.18
CA SER A 2 -18.82 -12.08 -1.23
C SER A 2 -17.30 -12.12 -1.38
N THR A 3 -16.74 -11.22 -2.20
CA THR A 3 -15.30 -11.06 -2.35
C THR A 3 -14.78 -10.43 -1.07
N ALA A 4 -14.29 -11.24 -0.13
CA ALA A 4 -13.59 -10.74 1.05
C ALA A 4 -12.32 -10.02 0.56
N ARG A 5 -12.40 -8.69 0.45
CA ARG A 5 -11.26 -7.87 0.06
C ARG A 5 -10.34 -7.73 1.27
N PRO A 6 -9.08 -8.14 1.15
CA PRO A 6 -8.12 -7.92 2.21
C PRO A 6 -7.88 -6.41 2.35
N SER A 7 -7.89 -5.92 3.58
CA SER A 7 -7.58 -4.52 3.89
C SER A 7 -6.10 -4.38 4.21
N LEU A 8 -5.42 -3.38 3.63
CA LEU A 8 -4.04 -3.05 3.93
C LEU A 8 -3.93 -1.61 4.43
N ALA A 9 -3.17 -1.41 5.51
CA ALA A 9 -2.87 -0.08 6.04
C ALA A 9 -1.68 0.53 5.29
N ALA A 10 -1.80 1.81 5.01
CA ALA A 10 -0.82 2.64 4.33
C ALA A 10 -0.66 3.97 5.06
N THR A 11 0.54 4.52 4.98
CA THR A 11 0.87 5.82 5.55
C THR A 11 1.39 6.72 4.46
N ARG A 12 1.00 8.01 4.43
CA ARG A 12 1.62 8.95 3.49
C ARG A 12 3.12 9.08 3.78
N ARG A 13 3.92 9.14 2.72
CA ARG A 13 5.37 9.35 2.84
C ARG A 13 5.80 10.62 2.13
N ASP A 14 6.62 11.41 2.82
CA ASP A 14 7.30 12.56 2.21
C ASP A 14 8.65 12.17 1.59
N VAL A 15 9.21 11.04 2.03
CA VAL A 15 10.53 10.56 1.59
C VAL A 15 10.43 9.98 0.18
N THR A 16 11.19 10.57 -0.74
CA THR A 16 11.30 10.17 -2.16
C THR A 16 12.77 10.02 -2.57
N GLY A 17 13.04 9.46 -3.77
CA GLY A 17 14.40 9.40 -4.34
C GLY A 17 15.29 8.27 -3.80
N LYS A 18 16.59 8.52 -3.55
CA LYS A 18 17.53 7.49 -3.08
C LYS A 18 17.27 7.05 -1.62
N SER A 19 16.63 7.91 -0.84
CA SER A 19 16.39 7.70 0.59
C SER A 19 15.38 6.59 0.91
N VAL A 20 14.56 6.15 -0.08
CA VAL A 20 13.65 5.00 0.10
C VAL A 20 14.39 3.68 0.33
N ASN A 21 15.69 3.58 0.01
CA ASN A 21 16.42 2.36 0.33
C ASN A 21 16.47 2.10 1.84
N LYS A 22 16.65 3.17 2.64
CA LYS A 22 16.63 3.06 4.11
C LYS A 22 15.27 2.61 4.65
N LEU A 23 14.18 3.07 4.02
CA LEU A 23 12.81 2.65 4.35
C LEU A 23 12.60 1.15 4.12
N ARG A 24 13.13 0.60 3.01
CA ARG A 24 13.05 -0.85 2.77
C ARG A 24 13.78 -1.65 3.84
N TYR A 25 14.94 -1.18 4.30
CA TYR A 25 15.66 -1.82 5.41
C TYR A 25 14.91 -1.73 6.73
N SER A 26 14.12 -0.69 6.96
CA SER A 26 13.29 -0.56 8.16
C SER A 26 11.96 -1.32 8.09
N GLY A 27 11.77 -2.19 7.09
CA GLY A 27 10.53 -2.96 6.92
C GLY A 27 9.37 -2.17 6.32
N GLN A 28 9.64 -0.96 5.81
CA GLN A 28 8.65 -0.15 5.11
C GLN A 28 8.77 -0.29 3.60
N LEU A 29 7.67 -0.66 2.96
CA LEU A 29 7.56 -0.86 1.53
C LEU A 29 7.04 0.42 0.86
N PRO A 30 7.87 1.15 0.10
CA PRO A 30 7.40 2.33 -0.62
C PRO A 30 6.50 1.92 -1.79
N ALA A 31 5.34 2.57 -1.88
CA ALA A 31 4.38 2.40 -2.96
C ALA A 31 3.84 3.77 -3.42
N VAL A 32 3.03 3.74 -4.48
CA VAL A 32 2.34 4.90 -5.05
C VAL A 32 0.91 4.49 -5.36
N VAL A 33 -0.06 5.27 -4.89
CA VAL A 33 -1.47 5.12 -5.20
C VAL A 33 -1.82 6.18 -6.23
N PHE A 34 -2.37 5.76 -7.36
CA PHE A 34 -2.80 6.66 -8.44
C PHE A 34 -4.06 6.08 -9.10
N GLY A 35 -4.86 6.94 -9.72
CA GLY A 35 -6.12 6.54 -10.34
C GLY A 35 -6.68 7.60 -11.26
N ASN A 36 -7.73 7.23 -12.00
CA ASN A 36 -8.40 8.17 -12.90
C ASN A 36 -9.13 9.26 -12.09
N GLY A 37 -8.68 10.51 -12.21
CA GLY A 37 -9.23 11.64 -11.46
C GLY A 37 -8.74 11.74 -10.00
N VAL A 38 -7.72 10.97 -9.61
CA VAL A 38 -7.13 11.01 -8.26
C VAL A 38 -5.65 11.38 -8.34
N GLU A 39 -5.20 12.31 -7.51
CA GLU A 39 -3.79 12.69 -7.45
C GLU A 39 -2.90 11.54 -6.98
N SER A 40 -1.72 11.42 -7.60
CA SER A 40 -0.74 10.41 -7.24
C SER A 40 -0.21 10.65 -5.83
N THR A 41 -0.55 9.74 -4.91
CA THR A 41 -0.13 9.80 -3.51
C THR A 41 1.00 8.83 -3.25
N ASN A 42 2.11 9.35 -2.75
CA ASN A 42 3.22 8.54 -2.27
C ASN A 42 2.83 7.92 -0.92
N VAL A 43 2.81 6.60 -0.84
CA VAL A 43 2.50 5.88 0.40
C VAL A 43 3.61 4.91 0.78
N SER A 44 3.63 4.54 2.05
CA SER A 44 4.47 3.51 2.64
C SER A 44 3.57 2.45 3.25
N LEU A 45 3.90 1.19 3.01
CA LEU A 45 3.17 0.02 3.52
C LEU A 45 4.09 -0.77 4.45
N ASP A 46 3.50 -1.56 5.34
CA ASP A 46 4.27 -2.57 6.06
C ASP A 46 4.63 -3.73 5.11
N ALA A 47 5.93 -3.97 4.92
CA ALA A 47 6.43 -5.04 4.06
C ALA A 47 5.97 -6.42 4.52
N HIS A 48 5.91 -6.65 5.83
CA HIS A 48 5.51 -7.93 6.40
C HIS A 48 4.00 -8.19 6.17
N ALA A 49 3.15 -7.19 6.42
CA ALA A 49 1.72 -7.29 6.15
C ALA A 49 1.44 -7.52 4.66
N PHE A 50 2.15 -6.81 3.78
CA PHE A 50 2.04 -6.98 2.34
C PHE A 50 2.53 -8.37 1.88
N GLU A 51 3.63 -8.89 2.43
CA GLU A 51 4.11 -10.24 2.10
C GLU A 51 3.11 -11.32 2.51
N GLN A 52 2.53 -11.23 3.71
CA GLN A 52 1.51 -12.19 4.14
C GLN A 52 0.30 -12.16 3.21
N LEU A 53 -0.12 -10.97 2.81
CA LEU A 53 -1.20 -10.79 1.86
C LEU A 53 -0.84 -11.42 0.51
N ARG A 54 0.31 -11.07 -0.05
CA ARG A 54 0.82 -11.59 -1.32
C ARG A 54 0.95 -13.12 -1.34
N ARG A 55 1.26 -13.76 -0.21
CA ARG A 55 1.32 -15.23 -0.10
C ARG A 55 -0.06 -15.88 -0.16
N LYS A 56 -1.09 -15.19 0.35
CA LYS A 56 -2.48 -15.66 0.41
C LYS A 56 -3.28 -15.35 -0.86
N THR A 57 -2.69 -14.60 -1.79
CA THR A 57 -3.43 -13.88 -2.80
C THR A 57 -2.67 -13.93 -4.14
N SER A 58 -3.40 -13.97 -5.26
CA SER A 58 -2.76 -13.98 -6.58
C SER A 58 -2.23 -12.58 -6.93
N ALA A 59 -1.35 -12.50 -7.92
CA ALA A 59 -0.74 -11.23 -8.34
C ALA A 59 -1.76 -10.13 -8.71
N ASN A 60 -2.98 -10.49 -9.11
CA ASN A 60 -4.00 -9.57 -9.64
C ASN A 60 -5.25 -9.49 -8.75
N THR A 61 -5.06 -9.34 -7.44
CA THR A 61 -6.19 -9.25 -6.52
C THR A 61 -6.47 -7.83 -6.07
N LEU A 62 -7.75 -7.51 -5.97
CA LEU A 62 -8.22 -6.23 -5.45
C LEU A 62 -8.05 -6.19 -3.92
N VAL A 63 -7.40 -5.14 -3.44
CA VAL A 63 -7.08 -4.89 -2.03
C VAL A 63 -7.70 -3.55 -1.65
N ASP A 64 -8.33 -3.48 -0.49
CA ASP A 64 -8.83 -2.22 0.04
C ASP A 64 -7.70 -1.53 0.83
N LEU A 65 -7.36 -0.30 0.46
CA LEU A 65 -6.26 0.44 1.09
C LEU A 65 -6.79 1.51 2.05
N SER A 66 -6.28 1.53 3.28
CA SER A 66 -6.55 2.61 4.24
C SER A 66 -5.29 3.47 4.38
N ILE A 67 -5.38 4.76 4.02
CA ILE A 67 -4.26 5.70 4.08
C ILE A 67 -4.48 6.63 5.27
N ASP A 68 -3.61 6.59 6.29
CA ASP A 68 -3.69 7.46 7.48
C ASP A 68 -5.06 7.47 8.20
N GLY A 69 -5.80 6.35 8.14
CA GLY A 69 -7.17 6.27 8.70
C GLY A 69 -8.27 6.81 7.78
N ASP A 70 -7.91 7.52 6.71
CA ASP A 70 -8.83 7.79 5.61
C ASP A 70 -8.97 6.51 4.77
N LYS A 71 -10.18 5.96 4.73
CA LYS A 71 -10.54 4.93 3.75
C LYS A 71 -10.42 5.58 2.37
N SER A 72 -9.34 5.27 1.65
CA SER A 72 -9.28 5.53 0.22
C SER A 72 -10.37 4.67 -0.40
N ARG A 73 -11.52 5.29 -0.68
CA ARG A 73 -12.64 4.60 -1.32
C ARG A 73 -12.19 4.15 -2.72
N PRO A 74 -12.66 2.99 -3.17
CA PRO A 74 -12.32 2.42 -4.47
C PRO A 74 -12.72 3.33 -5.63
#